data_AF-A0A7X2H8N1-F1
#
_entry.id   AF-A0A7X2H8N1-F1
#
_cell.length_a   1.000
_cell.length_b   1.000
_cell.length_c   1.000
_cell.angle_alpha   90.00
_cell.angle_beta   90.00
_cell.angle_gamma   90.00
#
_symmetry.space_group_name_H-M   'P 1'
#
loop_
_entity.id
_entity.type
_entity.pdbx_description
1 polymer ?
#
loop_
_entity_poly.entity_id
_entity_poly.type
_entity_poly.pdbx_seq_one_letter_code
_entity_poly.pdbx_strand_id
1 'polypeptide(L)'
;MLNFCKKTLVAGASSLLLFSVLIGAGAGSANAAEAAIVSQSPQQDVFRIVALGDSITAGYEPGMTESTKPYGYAERLLEQGWYHGRSALNNYGILGLTTTGLSNYTEAIRQGTATTPDGIQAGLPDPRIAQFAALVPQVRAELTEADLITITIGGNDVSSLLLQAGELSEAEFASKVEQLLAVYSSNVKASLENIRSINPQATIILADQYQPAPKIAAGQTYTKLMSAAERFTAAAESVVASVNQNGAPVLLAHVAAQFAGVEGSLTHIIGAGDPDFHPTQLGYEKIARVFTELQWGAYRTPAVAAMTSAAVPMAIVVNGVELNTPNKPILKNGQNFLALKDVLNAVGATGKWDNKTSSATIIYGGRTVVITIGAKFIKVNGANVAIDTPAFLQKVGKEDKTYLPLAALATGLGFDVNYSSQLRTAFINP
;
A
#
# COMPACT_ATOMS: atom_id res chain seq x y z
N MET A 1 -12.25 -40.72 -49.33
CA MET A 1 -13.01 -40.03 -50.40
C MET A 1 -12.92 -38.53 -50.07
N LEU A 2 -12.25 -37.73 -50.92
CA LEU A 2 -12.04 -36.25 -50.88
C LEU A 2 -11.67 -35.60 -49.51
N ASN A 3 -10.49 -34.99 -49.31
CA ASN A 3 -10.01 -33.67 -49.80
C ASN A 3 -10.96 -32.51 -49.43
N PHE A 4 -10.59 -31.31 -48.93
CA PHE A 4 -9.31 -30.59 -48.70
C PHE A 4 -9.63 -29.37 -47.75
N CYS A 5 -8.74 -28.52 -47.20
CA CYS A 5 -7.27 -28.36 -47.27
C CYS A 5 -6.67 -27.65 -46.02
N LYS A 6 -5.55 -28.18 -45.52
CA LYS A 6 -4.35 -27.57 -44.88
C LYS A 6 -4.24 -26.04 -44.55
N LYS A 7 -3.65 -25.82 -43.35
CA LYS A 7 -2.50 -24.91 -43.00
C LYS A 7 -2.78 -23.39 -42.82
N THR A 8 -2.02 -22.60 -42.02
CA THR A 8 -0.70 -22.79 -41.36
C THR A 8 -0.55 -21.95 -40.07
N LEU A 9 0.38 -22.31 -39.17
CA LEU A 9 0.94 -21.38 -38.16
C LEU A 9 1.82 -20.30 -38.82
N VAL A 10 1.88 -19.12 -38.19
CA VAL A 10 3.05 -18.21 -38.22
C VAL A 10 3.23 -17.61 -36.82
N ALA A 11 4.47 -17.55 -36.34
CA ALA A 11 4.88 -16.76 -35.17
C ALA A 11 5.70 -15.56 -35.65
N GLY A 12 5.74 -14.44 -34.90
CA GLY A 12 6.62 -13.33 -35.29
C GLY A 12 6.48 -12.01 -34.53
N ALA A 13 7.47 -11.77 -33.65
CA ALA A 13 8.23 -10.54 -33.48
C ALA A 13 7.55 -9.16 -33.22
N SER A 14 7.92 -8.63 -32.05
CA SER A 14 8.28 -7.25 -31.72
C SER A 14 8.57 -6.26 -32.87
N SER A 15 8.15 -5.01 -32.69
CA SER A 15 8.78 -3.78 -33.22
C SER A 15 8.34 -2.60 -32.34
N LEU A 16 9.21 -2.09 -31.45
CA LEU A 16 10.21 -1.03 -31.63
C LEU A 16 9.65 0.40 -31.76
N LEU A 17 10.24 1.29 -30.94
CA LEU A 17 10.10 2.74 -30.97
C LEU A 17 10.46 3.34 -32.35
N LEU A 18 9.89 4.50 -32.64
CA LEU A 18 10.44 5.45 -33.61
C LEU A 18 10.53 6.86 -33.00
N PHE A 19 11.77 7.29 -32.78
CA PHE A 19 12.13 8.68 -32.49
C PHE A 19 11.87 9.57 -33.72
N SER A 20 11.53 10.83 -33.49
CA SER A 20 11.57 11.87 -34.53
C SER A 20 12.37 13.06 -34.03
N VAL A 21 13.58 13.23 -34.55
CA VAL A 21 14.42 14.43 -34.33
C VAL A 21 14.30 15.32 -35.54
N LEU A 22 14.05 16.62 -35.31
CA LEU A 22 14.20 17.66 -36.32
C LEU A 22 15.05 18.79 -35.76
N ILE A 23 16.20 19.02 -36.40
CA ILE A 23 17.14 20.09 -36.06
C ILE A 23 16.81 21.29 -36.94
N GLY A 24 16.70 22.47 -36.32
CA GLY A 24 16.66 23.76 -37.02
C GLY A 24 17.46 24.79 -36.23
N ALA A 25 18.65 25.13 -36.70
CA ALA A 25 19.52 26.12 -36.07
C ALA A 25 19.28 27.52 -36.65
N GLY A 26 19.14 28.52 -35.78
CA GLY A 26 19.07 29.92 -36.14
C GLY A 26 19.47 30.78 -34.94
N ALA A 27 20.68 31.35 -34.97
CA ALA A 27 21.20 32.15 -33.88
C ALA A 27 20.75 33.62 -34.00
N GLY A 28 20.27 34.18 -32.90
CA GLY A 28 19.92 35.61 -32.78
C GLY A 28 19.98 36.03 -31.32
N SER A 29 21.05 36.73 -30.94
CA SER A 29 21.30 37.16 -29.56
C SER A 29 20.56 38.45 -29.21
N ALA A 30 19.74 38.43 -28.16
CA ALA A 30 19.27 39.62 -27.47
C ALA A 30 19.15 39.33 -25.97
N ASN A 31 19.73 40.18 -25.13
CA ASN A 31 19.63 40.07 -23.68
C ASN A 31 18.22 40.41 -23.21
N ALA A 32 17.59 39.49 -22.49
CA ALA A 32 16.50 39.78 -21.57
C ALA A 32 16.70 38.94 -20.31
N ALA A 33 17.27 39.55 -19.27
CA ALA A 33 17.01 39.09 -17.91
C ALA A 33 15.53 39.36 -17.55
N GLU A 34 15.05 38.77 -16.46
CA GLU A 34 13.66 38.91 -15.97
C GLU A 34 12.58 38.18 -16.79
N ALA A 35 12.68 36.85 -16.85
CA ALA A 35 11.60 35.99 -16.35
C ALA A 35 12.10 34.53 -16.26
N ALA A 36 12.53 34.10 -15.08
CA ALA A 36 12.64 32.69 -14.78
C ALA A 36 11.21 32.14 -14.62
N ILE A 37 10.55 31.84 -15.74
CA ILE A 37 9.26 31.15 -15.74
C ILE A 37 9.51 29.78 -15.14
N VAL A 38 8.93 29.54 -13.97
CA VAL A 38 8.93 28.24 -13.30
C VAL A 38 8.08 27.28 -14.13
N SER A 39 8.67 26.72 -15.19
CA SER A 39 8.10 25.62 -15.96
C SER A 39 8.38 24.28 -15.28
N GLN A 40 8.02 24.19 -14.00
CA GLN A 40 7.74 22.92 -13.34
C GLN A 40 6.21 22.82 -13.24
N SER A 41 5.61 22.14 -14.22
CA SER A 41 4.44 21.33 -13.86
C SER A 41 4.98 20.27 -12.90
N PRO A 42 4.50 20.18 -11.64
CA PRO A 42 4.86 19.04 -10.82
C PRO A 42 4.34 17.81 -11.54
N GLN A 43 5.26 16.94 -11.94
CA GLN A 43 4.93 15.54 -12.16
C GLN A 43 4.23 15.10 -10.87
N GLN A 44 2.99 14.60 -10.96
CA GLN A 44 2.16 14.41 -9.78
C GLN A 44 2.72 13.25 -8.95
N ASP A 45 3.62 13.57 -8.03
CA ASP A 45 4.43 12.61 -7.29
C ASP A 45 3.53 11.67 -6.49
N VAL A 46 3.60 10.39 -6.84
CA VAL A 46 2.91 9.30 -6.14
C VAL A 46 3.87 8.77 -5.10
N PHE A 47 3.48 8.82 -3.82
CA PHE A 47 4.24 8.21 -2.74
C PHE A 47 4.17 6.68 -2.86
N ARG A 48 5.30 6.02 -3.10
CA ARG A 48 5.40 4.58 -3.37
C ARG A 48 5.81 3.82 -2.12
N ILE A 49 4.92 2.93 -1.70
CA ILE A 49 5.13 2.00 -0.60
C ILE A 49 5.45 0.63 -1.17
N VAL A 50 6.58 0.04 -0.76
CA VAL A 50 6.90 -1.37 -1.04
C VAL A 50 6.93 -2.14 0.27
N ALA A 51 6.16 -3.21 0.39
CA ALA A 51 6.15 -4.07 1.56
C ALA A 51 6.82 -5.41 1.22
N LEU A 52 7.84 -5.80 1.98
CA LEU A 52 8.63 -7.03 1.79
C LEU A 52 8.62 -7.84 3.08
N GLY A 53 8.35 -9.14 3.03
CA GLY A 53 8.44 -9.93 4.26
C GLY A 53 7.69 -11.24 4.23
N ASP A 54 7.24 -11.66 5.40
CA ASP A 54 6.53 -12.92 5.63
C ASP A 54 5.00 -12.80 5.45
N SER A 55 4.26 -13.74 6.05
CA SER A 55 2.80 -13.80 6.04
C SER A 55 2.12 -12.61 6.72
N ILE A 56 2.80 -11.91 7.63
CA ILE A 56 2.27 -10.68 8.25
C ILE A 56 2.30 -9.54 7.22
N THR A 57 3.36 -9.44 6.41
CA THR A 57 3.41 -8.55 5.25
C THR A 57 2.33 -8.91 4.23
N ALA A 58 2.09 -10.21 4.00
CA ALA A 58 1.06 -10.69 3.09
C ALA A 58 -0.37 -10.40 3.56
N GLY A 59 -0.56 -9.96 4.81
CA GLY A 59 -1.88 -9.72 5.41
C GLY A 59 -2.69 -11.00 5.61
N TYR A 60 -2.02 -12.13 5.87
CA TYR A 60 -2.65 -13.44 6.03
C TYR A 60 -3.50 -13.55 7.31
N GLU A 61 -4.68 -14.16 7.18
CA GLU A 61 -5.50 -14.67 8.28
C GLU A 61 -5.91 -16.13 8.00
N PRO A 62 -6.23 -16.93 9.03
CA PRO A 62 -6.71 -18.30 8.86
C PRO A 62 -7.88 -18.41 7.88
N GLY A 63 -7.79 -19.35 6.94
CA GLY A 63 -8.81 -19.58 5.92
C GLY A 63 -8.72 -18.69 4.68
N MET A 64 -7.69 -17.84 4.55
CA MET A 64 -7.38 -17.18 3.29
C MET A 64 -7.00 -18.17 2.19
N THR A 65 -7.36 -17.82 0.95
CA THR A 65 -7.04 -18.56 -0.28
C THR A 65 -6.36 -17.64 -1.29
N GLU A 66 -5.85 -18.18 -2.39
CA GLU A 66 -5.33 -17.38 -3.52
C GLU A 66 -6.35 -16.36 -4.07
N SER A 67 -7.65 -16.62 -3.89
CA SER A 67 -8.73 -15.71 -4.31
C SER A 67 -9.07 -14.62 -3.28
N THR A 68 -8.57 -14.74 -2.04
CA THR A 68 -8.88 -13.79 -0.98
C THR A 68 -8.00 -12.55 -1.13
N LYS A 69 -8.62 -11.39 -1.39
CA LYS A 69 -7.89 -10.12 -1.39
C LYS A 69 -7.36 -9.82 0.03
N PRO A 70 -6.03 -9.62 0.21
CA PRO A 70 -5.48 -9.25 1.51
C PRO A 70 -6.04 -7.94 2.06
N TYR A 71 -6.07 -7.84 3.38
CA TYR A 71 -6.32 -6.59 4.10
C TYR A 71 -5.60 -6.63 5.45
N GLY A 72 -4.27 -6.57 5.39
CA GLY A 72 -3.36 -6.57 6.53
C GLY A 72 -2.98 -5.16 6.96
N TYR A 73 -1.73 -5.00 7.42
CA TYR A 73 -1.19 -3.68 7.78
C TYR A 73 -0.82 -2.85 6.54
N ALA A 74 -0.36 -3.49 5.47
CA ALA A 74 0.17 -2.81 4.29
C ALA A 74 -0.95 -2.05 3.55
N GLU A 75 -2.11 -2.67 3.39
CA GLU A 75 -3.28 -2.03 2.76
C GLU A 75 -3.83 -0.87 3.62
N ARG A 76 -3.79 -0.99 4.95
CA ARG A 76 -4.10 0.13 5.86
C ARG A 76 -3.07 1.25 5.74
N LEU A 77 -1.78 0.93 5.57
CA LEU A 77 -0.73 1.93 5.40
C LEU A 77 -0.89 2.69 4.07
N LEU A 78 -1.38 2.04 3.00
CA LEU A 78 -1.80 2.70 1.77
C LEU A 78 -2.99 3.66 2.01
N GLU A 79 -4.00 3.24 2.77
CA GLU A 79 -5.13 4.11 3.13
C GLU A 79 -4.67 5.33 3.94
N GLN A 80 -3.65 5.18 4.79
CA GLN A 80 -3.00 6.30 5.46
C GLN A 80 -2.22 7.20 4.48
N GLY A 81 -1.51 6.63 3.52
CA GLY A 81 -0.86 7.37 2.42
C GLY A 81 -1.84 8.28 1.67
N TRP A 82 -3.07 7.80 1.41
CA TRP A 82 -4.11 8.59 0.76
C TRP A 82 -4.62 9.80 1.57
N TYR A 83 -4.35 9.88 2.89
CA TYR A 83 -4.54 11.10 3.68
C TYR A 83 -3.39 12.13 3.54
N HIS A 84 -2.29 11.75 2.91
CA HIS A 84 -1.08 12.56 2.73
C HIS A 84 -0.78 12.90 1.26
N GLY A 85 -1.42 12.22 0.31
CA GLY A 85 -1.39 12.57 -1.10
C GLY A 85 -1.74 11.39 -1.99
N ARG A 86 -1.25 11.42 -3.24
CA ARG A 86 -1.30 10.26 -4.13
C ARG A 86 -0.40 9.17 -3.58
N SER A 87 -0.88 7.93 -3.50
CA SER A 87 -0.07 6.82 -2.97
C SER A 87 -0.39 5.50 -3.65
N ALA A 88 0.65 4.66 -3.78
CA ALA A 88 0.56 3.33 -4.34
C ALA A 88 1.29 2.32 -3.44
N LEU A 89 0.85 1.06 -3.47
CA LEU A 89 1.40 -0.05 -2.70
C LEU A 89 1.73 -1.22 -3.61
N ASN A 90 2.94 -1.76 -3.44
CA ASN A 90 3.36 -3.03 -3.98
C ASN A 90 3.69 -3.97 -2.81
N ASN A 91 2.85 -4.98 -2.59
CA ASN A 91 2.95 -5.91 -1.47
C ASN A 91 3.56 -7.26 -1.91
N TYR A 92 4.73 -7.58 -1.36
CA TYR A 92 5.53 -8.77 -1.61
C TYR A 92 5.73 -9.62 -0.35
N GLY A 93 4.72 -9.72 0.50
CA GLY A 93 4.71 -10.67 1.61
C GLY A 93 4.56 -12.12 1.13
N ILE A 94 5.46 -12.99 1.58
CA ILE A 94 5.57 -14.39 1.19
C ILE A 94 5.25 -15.29 2.39
N LEU A 95 4.27 -16.18 2.25
CA LEU A 95 3.86 -17.08 3.34
C LEU A 95 5.00 -18.05 3.72
N GLY A 96 5.31 -18.13 5.02
CA GLY A 96 6.36 -19.03 5.54
C GLY A 96 7.81 -18.54 5.34
N LEU A 97 8.02 -17.30 4.87
CA LEU A 97 9.37 -16.75 4.68
C LEU A 97 10.12 -16.60 6.02
N THR A 98 11.34 -17.09 6.07
CA THR A 98 12.28 -16.91 7.19
C THR A 98 13.21 -15.74 6.94
N THR A 99 13.93 -15.29 7.96
CA THR A 99 14.99 -14.26 7.78
C THR A 99 16.02 -14.68 6.72
N THR A 100 16.40 -15.96 6.67
CA THR A 100 17.31 -16.51 5.65
C THR A 100 16.70 -16.38 4.25
N GLY A 101 15.41 -16.72 4.10
CA GLY A 101 14.69 -16.58 2.84
C GLY A 101 14.60 -15.13 2.35
N LEU A 102 14.37 -14.18 3.26
CA LEU A 102 14.37 -12.75 2.93
C LEU A 102 15.76 -12.26 2.50
N SER A 103 16.83 -12.73 3.16
CA SER A 103 18.22 -12.40 2.79
C SER A 103 18.54 -12.90 1.38
N ASN A 104 18.20 -14.14 1.06
CA ASN A 104 18.36 -14.70 -0.29
C ASN A 104 17.53 -13.94 -1.35
N TYR A 105 16.28 -13.60 -1.03
CA TYR A 105 15.38 -12.90 -1.96
C TYR A 105 15.87 -11.47 -2.24
N THR A 106 16.23 -10.70 -1.20
CA THR A 106 16.78 -9.35 -1.35
C THR A 106 18.11 -9.35 -2.09
N GLU A 107 18.95 -10.38 -1.93
CA GLU A 107 20.17 -10.55 -2.73
C GLU A 107 19.86 -10.79 -4.22
N ALA A 108 18.89 -11.67 -4.54
CA ALA A 108 18.45 -11.87 -5.93
C ALA A 108 17.91 -10.57 -6.56
N ILE A 109 17.16 -9.77 -5.80
CA ILE A 109 16.66 -8.45 -6.22
C ILE A 109 17.81 -7.44 -6.38
N ARG A 110 18.83 -7.49 -5.52
CA ARG A 110 20.05 -6.68 -5.62
C ARG A 110 20.91 -7.06 -6.83
N GLN A 111 20.86 -8.32 -7.28
CA GLN A 111 21.44 -8.77 -8.56
C GLN A 111 20.52 -8.49 -9.77
N GLY A 112 19.21 -8.29 -9.55
CA GLY A 112 18.23 -8.00 -10.61
C GLY A 112 17.93 -9.17 -11.55
N THR A 113 18.30 -10.40 -11.16
CA THR A 113 18.12 -11.61 -11.97
C THR A 113 17.03 -12.48 -11.36
N ALA A 114 16.11 -12.99 -12.19
CA ALA A 114 15.07 -13.90 -11.73
C ALA A 114 15.66 -15.15 -11.06
N THR A 115 15.02 -15.61 -9.99
CA THR A 115 15.48 -16.75 -9.17
C THR A 115 14.48 -17.91 -9.29
N THR A 116 14.69 -18.98 -8.53
CA THR A 116 13.73 -20.08 -8.35
C THR A 116 13.12 -20.03 -6.95
N PRO A 117 11.98 -20.72 -6.70
CA PRO A 117 11.45 -20.89 -5.34
C PRO A 117 12.47 -21.38 -4.33
N ASP A 118 13.24 -22.41 -4.67
CA ASP A 118 14.30 -22.95 -3.79
C ASP A 118 15.48 -21.98 -3.61
N GLY A 119 15.74 -21.12 -4.61
CA GLY A 119 16.71 -20.02 -4.54
C GLY A 119 16.28 -18.86 -3.64
N ILE A 120 14.99 -18.78 -3.28
CA ILE A 120 14.49 -17.94 -2.17
C ILE A 120 14.62 -18.75 -0.88
N GLN A 121 13.83 -19.82 -0.75
CA GLN A 121 13.83 -20.72 0.39
C GLN A 121 13.16 -22.03 -0.02
N ALA A 122 13.88 -23.15 0.13
CA ALA A 122 13.35 -24.47 -0.16
C ALA A 122 12.11 -24.80 0.69
N GLY A 123 11.09 -25.40 0.07
CA GLY A 123 9.89 -25.87 0.77
C GLY A 123 8.95 -24.76 1.28
N LEU A 124 8.99 -23.56 0.70
CA LEU A 124 8.03 -22.49 1.03
C LEU A 124 6.57 -22.94 0.75
N PRO A 125 5.62 -22.67 1.68
CA PRO A 125 4.21 -23.05 1.53
C PRO A 125 3.40 -22.07 0.66
N ASP A 126 3.95 -20.92 0.27
CA ASP A 126 3.23 -19.92 -0.52
C ASP A 126 2.96 -20.40 -1.96
N PRO A 127 1.69 -20.58 -2.39
CA PRO A 127 1.39 -21.02 -3.76
C PRO A 127 1.86 -20.04 -4.83
N ARG A 128 2.11 -18.77 -4.46
CA ARG A 128 2.57 -17.69 -5.35
C ARG A 128 4.08 -17.66 -5.51
N ILE A 129 4.85 -18.54 -4.84
CA ILE A 129 6.32 -18.42 -4.77
C ILE A 129 7.01 -18.44 -6.16
N ALA A 130 6.50 -19.20 -7.12
CA ALA A 130 7.01 -19.20 -8.49
C ALA A 130 6.81 -17.84 -9.19
N GLN A 131 5.73 -17.12 -8.87
CA GLN A 131 5.49 -15.76 -9.36
C GLN A 131 6.47 -14.78 -8.70
N PHE A 132 6.64 -14.81 -7.38
CA PHE A 132 7.60 -13.93 -6.69
C PHE A 132 9.04 -14.12 -7.19
N ALA A 133 9.46 -15.37 -7.40
CA ALA A 133 10.78 -15.69 -7.94
C ALA A 133 11.01 -15.15 -9.37
N ALA A 134 9.96 -15.13 -10.20
CA ALA A 134 9.98 -14.55 -11.55
C ALA A 134 9.88 -13.01 -11.55
N LEU A 135 9.19 -12.41 -10.57
CA LEU A 135 8.98 -10.96 -10.46
C LEU A 135 10.22 -10.18 -9.97
N VAL A 136 11.29 -10.85 -9.53
CA VAL A 136 12.51 -10.21 -9.00
C VAL A 136 13.01 -8.97 -9.79
N PRO A 137 13.06 -8.96 -11.14
CA PRO A 137 13.46 -7.76 -11.89
C PRO A 137 12.46 -6.59 -11.76
N GLN A 138 11.16 -6.87 -11.64
CA GLN A 138 10.12 -5.87 -11.37
C GLN A 138 10.23 -5.36 -9.92
N VAL A 139 10.39 -6.25 -8.94
CA VAL A 139 10.56 -5.84 -7.52
C VAL A 139 11.77 -4.92 -7.37
N ARG A 140 12.86 -5.19 -8.09
CA ARG A 140 14.03 -4.29 -8.13
C ARG A 140 13.68 -2.89 -8.62
N ALA A 141 12.97 -2.79 -9.74
CA ALA A 141 12.59 -1.50 -10.32
C ALA A 141 11.68 -0.72 -9.36
N GLU A 142 10.72 -1.39 -8.73
CA GLU A 142 9.79 -0.77 -7.77
C GLU A 142 10.49 -0.34 -6.47
N LEU A 143 11.43 -1.14 -5.95
CA LEU A 143 12.28 -0.74 -4.82
C LEU A 143 13.17 0.46 -5.15
N THR A 144 13.63 0.58 -6.40
CA THR A 144 14.48 1.72 -6.84
C THR A 144 13.72 3.05 -6.75
N GLU A 145 12.40 3.03 -7.02
CA GLU A 145 11.51 4.19 -6.99
C GLU A 145 10.73 4.36 -5.67
N ALA A 146 10.94 3.46 -4.69
CA ALA A 146 10.20 3.47 -3.43
C ALA A 146 10.57 4.67 -2.55
N ASP A 147 9.55 5.33 -1.99
CA ASP A 147 9.71 6.36 -0.95
C ASP A 147 9.78 5.72 0.45
N LEU A 148 8.96 4.69 0.66
CA LEU A 148 8.85 3.92 1.89
C LEU A 148 8.93 2.42 1.62
N ILE A 149 9.81 1.74 2.33
CA ILE A 149 9.93 0.28 2.33
C ILE A 149 9.57 -0.24 3.72
N THR A 150 8.73 -1.26 3.82
CA THR A 150 8.31 -1.82 5.11
C THR A 150 8.56 -3.32 5.19
N ILE A 151 8.96 -3.81 6.37
CA ILE A 151 9.42 -5.18 6.57
C ILE A 151 8.82 -5.81 7.83
N THR A 152 8.21 -6.99 7.68
CA THR A 152 7.95 -7.94 8.79
C THR A 152 8.64 -9.27 8.49
N ILE A 153 9.45 -9.76 9.43
CA ILE A 153 10.17 -11.02 9.26
C ILE A 153 10.62 -11.58 10.62
N GLY A 154 10.72 -12.89 10.73
CA GLY A 154 11.27 -13.59 11.90
C GLY A 154 10.30 -14.55 12.59
N GLY A 155 8.99 -14.41 12.36
CA GLY A 155 7.97 -15.24 13.02
C GLY A 155 8.14 -16.72 12.72
N ASN A 156 8.49 -17.05 11.48
CA ASN A 156 8.75 -18.43 11.05
C ASN A 156 10.02 -19.01 11.68
N ASP A 157 11.09 -18.21 11.83
CA ASP A 157 12.34 -18.59 12.49
C ASP A 157 12.13 -18.96 13.97
N VAL A 158 11.26 -18.21 14.68
CA VAL A 158 10.98 -18.41 16.11
C VAL A 158 9.80 -19.34 16.41
N SER A 159 9.05 -19.79 15.39
CA SER A 159 7.87 -20.65 15.55
C SER A 159 8.12 -21.91 16.40
N SER A 160 9.26 -22.59 16.18
CA SER A 160 9.67 -23.76 16.97
C SER A 160 9.90 -23.44 18.45
N LEU A 161 10.43 -22.25 18.77
CA LEU A 161 10.65 -21.81 20.14
C LEU A 161 9.32 -21.60 20.88
N LEU A 162 8.32 -21.03 20.20
CA LEU A 162 6.98 -20.85 20.75
C LEU A 162 6.34 -22.19 21.17
N LEU A 163 6.44 -23.20 20.29
CA LEU A 163 5.86 -24.52 20.51
C LEU A 163 6.59 -25.34 21.59
N GLN A 164 7.92 -25.22 21.66
CA GLN A 164 8.77 -26.05 22.54
C GLN A 164 9.12 -25.39 23.88
N ALA A 165 8.75 -24.12 24.13
CA ALA A 165 9.14 -23.38 25.33
C ALA A 165 8.74 -24.03 26.68
N GLY A 166 7.74 -24.92 26.68
CA GLY A 166 7.33 -25.68 27.86
C GLY A 166 8.19 -26.92 28.16
N GLU A 167 8.92 -27.41 27.16
CA GLU A 167 9.72 -28.64 27.22
C GLU A 167 11.19 -28.35 27.55
N LEU A 168 11.68 -27.16 27.21
CA LEU A 168 13.08 -26.76 27.38
C LEU A 168 13.39 -26.31 28.82
N SER A 169 14.54 -26.74 29.34
CA SER A 169 15.14 -26.13 30.53
C SER A 169 15.52 -24.66 30.27
N GLU A 170 15.77 -23.89 31.32
CA GLU A 170 16.15 -22.48 31.19
C GLU A 170 17.45 -22.27 30.41
N ALA A 171 18.43 -23.17 30.58
CA ALA A 171 19.69 -23.12 29.85
C ALA A 171 19.53 -23.47 28.36
N GLU A 172 18.70 -24.47 28.04
CA GLU A 172 18.41 -24.86 26.65
C GLU A 172 17.61 -23.77 25.93
N PHE A 173 16.60 -23.20 26.61
CA PHE A 173 15.81 -22.08 26.09
C PHE A 173 16.71 -20.86 25.82
N ALA A 174 17.56 -20.47 26.78
CA ALA A 174 18.49 -19.35 26.61
C ALA A 174 19.45 -19.60 25.43
N SER A 175 20.06 -20.79 25.35
CA SER A 175 20.96 -21.18 24.25
C SER A 175 20.26 -21.15 22.88
N LYS A 176 19.01 -21.64 22.81
CA LYS A 176 18.21 -21.59 21.58
C LYS A 176 17.88 -20.15 21.16
N VAL A 177 17.57 -19.28 22.12
CA VAL A 177 17.35 -17.85 21.87
C VAL A 177 18.62 -17.17 21.34
N GLU A 178 19.81 -17.42 21.92
CA GLU A 178 21.08 -16.86 21.40
C GLU A 178 21.31 -17.26 19.94
N GLN A 179 21.11 -18.53 19.60
CA GLN A 179 21.30 -19.06 18.24
C GLN A 179 20.34 -18.38 17.24
N LEU A 180 19.07 -18.23 17.60
CA LEU A 180 18.07 -17.58 16.76
C LEU A 180 18.35 -16.08 16.59
N LEU A 181 18.77 -15.38 17.65
CA LEU A 181 19.15 -13.96 17.59
C LEU A 181 20.36 -13.72 16.69
N ALA A 182 21.38 -14.58 16.73
CA ALA A 182 22.55 -14.48 15.86
C ALA A 182 22.17 -14.62 14.37
N VAL A 183 21.34 -15.61 14.03
CA VAL A 183 20.84 -15.83 12.66
C VAL A 183 19.96 -14.65 12.21
N TYR A 184 18.98 -14.25 13.04
CA TYR A 184 18.10 -13.10 12.78
C TYR A 184 18.92 -11.84 12.50
N SER A 185 19.86 -11.50 13.38
CA SER A 185 20.62 -10.25 13.26
C SER A 185 21.48 -10.21 12.01
N SER A 186 22.13 -11.33 11.66
CA SER A 186 22.92 -11.44 10.43
C SER A 186 22.06 -11.30 9.18
N ASN A 187 20.94 -12.02 9.11
CA ASN A 187 20.08 -12.07 7.93
C ASN A 187 19.29 -10.78 7.70
N VAL A 188 18.74 -10.18 8.77
CA VAL A 188 18.02 -8.91 8.68
C VAL A 188 18.98 -7.79 8.31
N LYS A 189 20.19 -7.75 8.87
CA LYS A 189 21.22 -6.80 8.47
C LYS A 189 21.55 -6.92 6.98
N ALA A 190 21.86 -8.12 6.49
CA ALA A 190 22.15 -8.36 5.08
C ALA A 190 20.98 -7.95 4.17
N SER A 191 19.73 -8.22 4.59
CA SER A 191 18.52 -7.80 3.86
C SER A 191 18.41 -6.28 3.75
N LEU A 192 18.66 -5.55 4.84
CA LEU A 192 18.64 -4.09 4.87
C LEU A 192 19.78 -3.48 4.03
N GLU A 193 20.99 -4.05 4.10
CA GLU A 193 22.12 -3.65 3.26
C GLU A 193 21.85 -3.89 1.76
N ASN A 194 21.21 -5.01 1.42
CA ASN A 194 20.79 -5.33 0.05
C ASN A 194 19.78 -4.32 -0.49
N ILE A 195 18.74 -4.01 0.32
CA ILE A 195 17.73 -3.01 -0.02
C ILE A 195 18.37 -1.62 -0.17
N ARG A 196 19.26 -1.24 0.76
CA ARG A 196 19.94 0.06 0.72
C ARG A 196 20.89 0.20 -0.48
N SER A 197 21.46 -0.91 -0.97
CA SER A 197 22.21 -0.96 -2.23
C SER A 197 21.35 -0.80 -3.48
N ILE A 198 20.04 -1.05 -3.41
CA ILE A 198 19.10 -0.82 -4.52
C ILE A 198 18.59 0.63 -4.46
N ASN A 199 18.18 1.08 -3.27
CA ASN A 199 17.66 2.42 -3.04
C ASN A 199 18.38 3.11 -1.87
N PRO A 200 19.29 4.06 -2.15
CA PRO A 200 20.06 4.75 -1.11
C PRO A 200 19.25 5.82 -0.35
N GLN A 201 18.03 6.16 -0.77
CA GLN A 201 17.25 7.29 -0.24
C GLN A 201 15.98 6.88 0.54
N ALA A 202 15.36 5.74 0.22
CA ALA A 202 14.11 5.32 0.85
C ALA A 202 14.18 5.26 2.39
N THR A 203 13.10 5.68 3.04
CA THR A 203 12.84 5.30 4.44
C THR A 203 12.56 3.81 4.51
N ILE A 204 13.15 3.11 5.48
CA ILE A 204 12.86 1.70 5.75
C ILE A 204 12.27 1.57 7.16
N ILE A 205 11.12 0.90 7.30
CA ILE A 205 10.51 0.56 8.59
C ILE A 205 10.55 -0.97 8.77
N LEU A 206 11.26 -1.44 9.81
CA LEU A 206 11.29 -2.84 10.22
C LEU A 206 10.39 -3.02 11.46
N ALA A 207 9.55 -4.06 11.50
CA ALA A 207 8.89 -4.48 12.74
C ALA A 207 9.83 -5.31 13.63
N ASP A 208 9.75 -5.11 14.95
CA ASP A 208 10.24 -6.10 15.91
C ASP A 208 9.27 -7.29 16.05
N GLN A 209 9.74 -8.36 16.70
CA GLN A 209 9.01 -9.63 16.77
C GLN A 209 8.11 -9.68 18.01
N TYR A 210 6.80 -9.60 17.81
CA TYR A 210 5.84 -9.81 18.89
C TYR A 210 5.77 -11.28 19.34
N GLN A 211 5.42 -11.47 20.61
CA GLN A 211 5.03 -12.76 21.17
C GLN A 211 3.51 -12.95 20.93
N PRO A 212 3.06 -14.08 20.37
CA PRO A 212 1.65 -14.24 19.99
C PRO A 212 0.75 -14.87 21.07
N ALA A 213 1.29 -15.64 22.02
CA ALA A 213 0.49 -16.50 22.90
C ALA A 213 0.23 -15.85 24.28
N PRO A 214 -1.02 -15.43 24.59
CA PRO A 214 -1.33 -14.73 25.83
C PRO A 214 -1.11 -15.62 27.05
N LYS A 215 -0.97 -14.99 28.22
CA LYS A 215 -0.67 -15.66 29.49
C LYS A 215 -1.59 -16.83 29.84
N ILE A 216 -2.86 -16.79 29.44
CA ILE A 216 -3.82 -17.89 29.68
C ILE A 216 -3.51 -19.15 28.85
N ALA A 217 -2.91 -19.01 27.67
CA ALA A 217 -2.49 -20.11 26.82
C ALA A 217 -1.06 -20.59 27.14
N ALA A 218 -0.13 -19.65 27.34
CA ALA A 218 1.27 -19.96 27.61
C ALA A 218 1.55 -20.37 29.09
N GLY A 219 0.69 -19.97 30.03
CA GLY A 219 0.86 -20.33 31.45
C GLY A 219 2.20 -19.86 32.02
N GLN A 220 3.01 -20.82 32.50
CA GLN A 220 4.33 -20.53 33.09
C GLN A 220 5.42 -20.18 32.07
N THR A 221 5.23 -20.50 30.78
CA THR A 221 6.20 -20.16 29.73
C THR A 221 6.07 -18.70 29.26
N TYR A 222 4.94 -18.04 29.56
CA TYR A 222 4.64 -16.68 29.13
C TYR A 222 5.79 -15.70 29.42
N THR A 223 6.30 -15.66 30.65
CA THR A 223 7.41 -14.77 31.02
C THR A 223 8.70 -15.07 30.25
N LYS A 224 8.99 -16.35 29.96
CA LYS A 224 10.15 -16.74 29.15
C LYS A 224 10.00 -16.28 27.70
N LEU A 225 8.81 -16.43 27.13
CA LEU A 225 8.48 -16.01 25.77
C LEU A 225 8.50 -14.48 25.62
N MET A 226 7.98 -13.74 26.61
CA MET A 226 8.08 -12.27 26.64
C MET A 226 9.53 -11.80 26.72
N SER A 227 10.34 -12.41 27.59
CA SER A 227 11.78 -12.10 27.67
C SER A 227 12.54 -12.43 26.37
N ALA A 228 12.13 -13.46 25.64
CA ALA A 228 12.66 -13.72 24.30
C ALA A 228 12.28 -12.59 23.32
N ALA A 229 11.02 -12.16 23.30
CA ALA A 229 10.56 -11.06 22.43
C ALA A 229 11.29 -9.73 22.72
N GLU A 230 11.47 -9.36 24.00
CA GLU A 230 12.27 -8.19 24.41
C GLU A 230 13.71 -8.25 23.86
N ARG A 231 14.31 -9.44 23.85
CA ARG A 231 15.66 -9.64 23.28
C ARG A 231 15.68 -9.56 21.75
N PHE A 232 14.62 -9.99 21.06
CA PHE A 232 14.49 -9.78 19.61
C PHE A 232 14.31 -8.30 19.27
N THR A 233 13.53 -7.54 20.05
CA THR A 233 13.45 -6.08 19.93
C THR A 233 14.84 -5.44 20.08
N ALA A 234 15.57 -5.75 21.15
CA ALA A 234 16.93 -5.20 21.36
C ALA A 234 17.94 -5.58 20.25
N ALA A 235 17.82 -6.79 19.69
CA ALA A 235 18.63 -7.20 18.53
C ALA A 235 18.25 -6.42 17.26
N ALA A 236 16.96 -6.19 17.02
CA ALA A 236 16.46 -5.39 15.91
C ALA A 236 16.89 -3.91 16.04
N GLU A 237 16.83 -3.33 17.24
CA GLU A 237 17.36 -1.98 17.53
C GLU A 237 18.85 -1.87 17.16
N SER A 238 19.67 -2.84 17.58
CA SER A 238 21.10 -2.89 17.28
C SER A 238 21.37 -3.00 15.77
N VAL A 239 20.63 -3.87 15.07
CA VAL A 239 20.74 -4.01 13.61
C VAL A 239 20.36 -2.71 12.90
N VAL A 240 19.20 -2.12 13.23
CA VAL A 240 18.71 -0.86 12.65
C VAL A 240 19.72 0.26 12.89
N ALA A 241 20.23 0.43 14.12
CA ALA A 241 21.24 1.42 14.44
C ALA A 241 22.54 1.23 13.64
N SER A 242 22.91 -0.01 13.28
CA SER A 242 24.12 -0.31 12.52
C SER A 242 24.03 0.00 11.01
N VAL A 243 22.82 0.19 10.46
CA VAL A 243 22.57 0.47 9.03
C VAL A 243 21.86 1.80 8.78
N ASN A 244 21.43 2.50 9.83
CA ASN A 244 20.75 3.79 9.74
C ASN A 244 21.69 4.90 9.26
N GLN A 245 21.18 5.82 8.43
CA GLN A 245 21.96 6.93 7.88
C GLN A 245 21.15 8.22 7.76
N ASN A 246 21.81 9.37 7.91
CA ASN A 246 21.18 10.69 7.80
C ASN A 246 20.57 10.89 6.40
N GLY A 247 19.31 11.32 6.35
CA GLY A 247 18.57 11.58 5.11
C GLY A 247 17.88 10.37 4.48
N ALA A 248 18.21 9.14 4.91
CA ALA A 248 17.58 7.91 4.44
C ALA A 248 17.43 6.94 5.63
N PRO A 249 16.46 7.19 6.53
CA PRO A 249 16.41 6.54 7.82
C PRO A 249 16.02 5.06 7.71
N VAL A 250 16.56 4.26 8.61
CA VAL A 250 16.03 2.95 8.97
C VAL A 250 15.44 3.08 10.37
N LEU A 251 14.16 2.72 10.51
CA LEU A 251 13.36 2.89 11.72
C LEU A 251 12.88 1.53 12.23
N LEU A 252 12.81 1.38 13.55
CA LEU A 252 12.20 0.21 14.18
C LEU A 252 10.78 0.53 14.65
N ALA A 253 9.82 -0.27 14.21
CA ALA A 253 8.45 -0.28 14.69
C ALA A 253 8.34 -1.27 15.86
N HIS A 254 8.15 -0.72 17.06
CA HIS A 254 7.94 -1.47 18.31
C HIS A 254 6.53 -2.07 18.38
N VAL A 255 6.26 -3.05 17.52
CA VAL A 255 5.02 -3.83 17.45
C VAL A 255 4.87 -4.75 18.67
N ALA A 256 5.97 -5.36 19.15
CA ALA A 256 5.96 -6.28 20.29
C ALA A 256 5.34 -5.64 21.54
N ALA A 257 5.69 -4.39 21.83
CA ALA A 257 5.12 -3.61 22.93
C ALA A 257 3.62 -3.31 22.78
N GLN A 258 3.07 -3.33 21.56
CA GLN A 258 1.63 -3.14 21.31
C GLN A 258 0.81 -4.42 21.49
N PHE A 259 1.46 -5.59 21.46
CA PHE A 259 0.82 -6.89 21.62
C PHE A 259 0.87 -7.41 23.06
N ALA A 260 1.91 -7.05 23.81
CA ALA A 260 2.12 -7.44 25.19
C ALA A 260 0.89 -7.24 26.10
N GLY A 261 0.41 -8.34 26.71
CA GLY A 261 -0.74 -8.39 27.60
C GLY A 261 -2.12 -8.38 26.93
N VAL A 262 -2.20 -8.27 25.59
CA VAL A 262 -3.45 -8.24 24.81
C VAL A 262 -3.44 -9.20 23.62
N GLU A 263 -2.49 -10.13 23.58
CA GLU A 263 -2.14 -10.96 22.42
C GLU A 263 -3.34 -11.77 21.90
N GLY A 264 -4.14 -12.32 22.82
CA GLY A 264 -5.34 -13.12 22.50
C GLY A 264 -6.49 -12.33 21.89
N SER A 265 -6.40 -11.00 21.79
CA SER A 265 -7.33 -10.16 21.01
C SER A 265 -6.75 -9.72 19.67
N LEU A 266 -5.42 -9.76 19.55
CA LEU A 266 -4.67 -9.27 18.39
C LEU A 266 -4.14 -10.41 17.51
N THR A 267 -4.27 -11.67 17.92
CA THR A 267 -3.87 -12.88 17.16
C THR A 267 -4.98 -13.94 17.19
N HIS A 268 -4.93 -14.89 16.26
CA HIS A 268 -5.87 -16.02 16.18
C HIS A 268 -5.48 -17.20 17.10
N ILE A 269 -4.58 -16.99 18.07
CA ILE A 269 -4.00 -18.05 18.91
C ILE A 269 -5.04 -18.64 19.90
N ILE A 270 -6.08 -17.86 20.21
CA ILE A 270 -7.28 -18.31 20.93
C ILE A 270 -8.46 -17.99 20.01
N GLY A 271 -9.06 -19.03 19.43
CA GLY A 271 -10.14 -18.87 18.47
C GLY A 271 -10.91 -20.17 18.22
N ALA A 272 -11.80 -20.14 17.23
CA ALA A 272 -12.49 -21.32 16.75
C ALA A 272 -11.68 -21.98 15.63
N GLY A 273 -10.87 -22.98 15.98
CA GLY A 273 -9.97 -23.68 15.07
C GLY A 273 -8.69 -24.13 15.78
N ASP A 274 -7.68 -24.52 15.00
CA ASP A 274 -6.33 -24.75 15.52
C ASP A 274 -5.65 -23.41 15.89
N PRO A 275 -4.83 -23.35 16.96
CA PRO A 275 -4.15 -22.11 17.36
C PRO A 275 -3.24 -21.55 16.26
N ASP A 276 -3.47 -20.30 15.87
CA ASP A 276 -2.71 -19.62 14.82
C ASP A 276 -2.11 -18.29 15.31
N PHE A 277 -0.81 -18.09 15.08
CA PHE A 277 -0.05 -16.93 15.60
C PHE A 277 -0.23 -15.63 14.77
N HIS A 278 -0.91 -15.68 13.63
CA HIS A 278 -1.09 -14.54 12.76
C HIS A 278 -2.01 -13.48 13.40
N PRO A 279 -1.84 -12.19 13.06
CA PRO A 279 -2.67 -11.14 13.60
C PRO A 279 -4.14 -11.27 13.21
N THR A 280 -5.04 -10.87 14.10
CA THR A 280 -6.42 -10.54 13.72
C THR A 280 -6.45 -9.21 12.96
N GLN A 281 -7.60 -8.87 12.37
CA GLN A 281 -7.85 -7.51 11.86
C GLN A 281 -7.57 -6.38 12.88
N LEU A 282 -7.66 -6.62 14.20
CA LEU A 282 -7.24 -5.67 15.23
C LEU A 282 -5.71 -5.63 15.39
N GLY A 283 -5.04 -6.78 15.34
CA GLY A 283 -3.58 -6.85 15.33
C GLY A 283 -2.97 -6.17 14.11
N TYR A 284 -3.54 -6.37 12.92
CA TYR A 284 -3.12 -5.65 11.70
C TYR A 284 -3.35 -4.14 11.79
N GLU A 285 -4.42 -3.68 12.45
CA GLU A 285 -4.60 -2.25 12.72
C GLU A 285 -3.52 -1.72 13.69
N LYS A 286 -3.14 -2.49 14.72
CA LYS A 286 -2.06 -2.13 15.64
C LYS A 286 -0.71 -1.99 14.93
N ILE A 287 -0.36 -2.93 14.05
CA ILE A 287 0.87 -2.85 13.23
C ILE A 287 0.82 -1.60 12.32
N ALA A 288 -0.29 -1.40 11.62
CA ALA A 288 -0.46 -0.25 10.73
C ALA A 288 -0.34 1.09 11.47
N ARG A 289 -0.88 1.20 12.70
CA ARG A 289 -0.76 2.39 13.55
C ARG A 289 0.70 2.73 13.85
N VAL A 290 1.50 1.78 14.32
CA VAL A 290 2.93 2.03 14.62
C VAL A 290 3.68 2.49 13.38
N PHE A 291 3.47 1.83 12.22
CA PHE A 291 4.17 2.18 10.97
C PHE A 291 3.75 3.59 10.48
N THR A 292 2.47 3.92 10.60
CA THR A 292 1.90 5.22 10.22
C THR A 292 2.38 6.35 11.14
N GLU A 293 2.47 6.08 12.44
CA GLU A 293 2.96 7.05 13.43
C GLU A 293 4.45 7.34 13.25
N LEU A 294 5.26 6.34 12.86
CA LEU A 294 6.66 6.55 12.47
C LEU A 294 6.82 7.39 11.20
N GLN A 295 6.01 7.14 10.16
CA GLN A 295 6.13 7.81 8.87
C GLN A 295 5.49 9.21 8.84
N TRP A 296 4.33 9.38 9.48
CA TRP A 296 3.47 10.56 9.35
C TRP A 296 3.02 11.17 10.69
N GLY A 297 3.46 10.62 11.82
CA GLY A 297 3.23 11.17 13.17
C GLY A 297 1.86 10.89 13.79
N ALA A 298 0.85 10.43 13.02
CA ALA A 298 -0.47 10.10 13.55
C ALA A 298 -1.27 9.18 12.60
N TYR A 299 -1.94 8.16 13.15
CA TYR A 299 -2.91 7.34 12.41
C TYR A 299 -4.31 7.96 12.41
N ARG A 300 -4.90 8.13 11.22
CA ARG A 300 -6.20 8.76 11.00
C ARG A 300 -7.30 7.71 10.83
N THR A 301 -8.37 7.86 11.59
CA THR A 301 -9.62 7.10 11.44
C THR A 301 -10.71 8.01 10.84
N PRO A 302 -11.43 7.60 9.78
CA PRO A 302 -12.57 8.37 9.28
C PRO A 302 -13.68 8.50 10.33
N ALA A 303 -14.48 9.58 10.26
CA ALA A 303 -15.61 9.75 11.18
C ALA A 303 -16.75 8.73 10.96
N VAL A 304 -16.83 8.12 9.78
CA VAL A 304 -17.81 7.07 9.46
C VAL A 304 -17.17 5.69 9.68
N ALA A 305 -17.55 5.02 10.77
CA ALA A 305 -17.05 3.67 11.05
C ALA A 305 -17.60 2.64 10.05
N ALA A 306 -16.75 1.66 9.69
CA ALA A 306 -17.05 0.57 8.74
C ALA A 306 -18.39 -0.14 9.02
N MET A 307 -18.64 -0.45 10.29
CA MET A 307 -19.81 -1.21 10.77
C MET A 307 -21.11 -0.39 10.80
N THR A 308 -21.10 0.89 10.40
CA THR A 308 -22.33 1.68 10.27
C THR A 308 -23.18 1.16 9.11
N SER A 309 -24.51 1.31 9.19
CA SER A 309 -25.41 0.79 8.16
C SER A 309 -25.17 1.46 6.79
N ALA A 310 -25.53 0.75 5.71
CA ALA A 310 -25.41 1.27 4.35
C ALA A 310 -26.25 2.55 4.08
N ALA A 311 -27.20 2.87 4.97
CA ALA A 311 -27.96 4.12 4.94
C ALA A 311 -27.17 5.34 5.43
N VAL A 312 -26.08 5.14 6.19
CA VAL A 312 -25.13 6.20 6.54
C VAL A 312 -24.27 6.50 5.30
N PRO A 313 -24.22 7.76 4.83
CA PRO A 313 -23.36 8.14 3.69
C PRO A 313 -21.89 7.84 3.98
N MET A 314 -21.14 7.46 2.93
CA MET A 314 -19.68 7.24 3.03
C MET A 314 -18.95 8.52 3.45
N ALA A 315 -17.77 8.39 4.07
CA ALA A 315 -16.88 9.53 4.27
C ALA A 315 -16.18 9.92 2.95
N ILE A 316 -15.75 11.17 2.87
CA ILE A 316 -15.00 11.72 1.73
C ILE A 316 -13.80 12.46 2.30
N VAL A 317 -12.60 12.13 1.83
CA VAL A 317 -11.35 12.82 2.15
C VAL A 317 -10.87 13.49 0.86
N VAL A 318 -10.64 14.79 0.91
CA VAL A 318 -10.13 15.57 -0.23
C VAL A 318 -8.83 16.24 0.19
N ASN A 319 -7.74 15.97 -0.53
CA ASN A 319 -6.40 16.50 -0.22
C ASN A 319 -6.04 16.32 1.28
N GLY A 320 -6.26 15.10 1.80
CA GLY A 320 -6.02 14.74 3.19
C GLY A 320 -7.03 15.21 4.25
N VAL A 321 -8.02 16.04 3.89
CA VAL A 321 -9.00 16.60 4.83
C VAL A 321 -10.37 15.94 4.65
N GLU A 322 -11.01 15.48 5.74
CA GLU A 322 -12.37 14.93 5.67
C GLU A 322 -13.41 16.04 5.40
N LEU A 323 -14.18 15.87 4.33
CA LEU A 323 -15.12 16.85 3.80
C LEU A 323 -16.48 16.79 4.52
N ASN A 324 -16.62 17.55 5.61
CA ASN A 324 -17.91 17.71 6.27
C ASN A 324 -18.84 18.69 5.53
N THR A 325 -19.50 18.22 4.47
CA THR A 325 -20.50 18.97 3.70
C THR A 325 -21.95 18.66 4.14
N PRO A 326 -22.92 19.61 4.04
CA PRO A 326 -24.35 19.30 4.09
C PRO A 326 -24.85 18.53 2.86
N ASN A 327 -24.20 18.62 1.70
CA ASN A 327 -24.58 17.89 0.49
C ASN A 327 -23.96 16.49 0.52
N LYS A 328 -24.50 15.61 1.38
CA LYS A 328 -23.95 14.27 1.63
C LYS A 328 -23.83 13.42 0.34
N PRO A 329 -22.84 12.50 0.26
CA PRO A 329 -22.72 11.59 -0.86
C PRO A 329 -23.95 10.68 -0.99
N ILE A 330 -24.26 10.29 -2.23
CA ILE A 330 -25.44 9.48 -2.55
C ILE A 330 -25.00 8.18 -3.20
N LEU A 331 -25.41 7.05 -2.64
CA LEU A 331 -25.32 5.74 -3.27
C LEU A 331 -26.55 5.53 -4.18
N LYS A 332 -26.33 5.39 -5.49
CA LYS A 332 -27.38 5.16 -6.48
C LYS A 332 -26.92 4.10 -7.47
N ASN A 333 -27.70 3.04 -7.65
CA ASN A 333 -27.38 1.91 -8.53
C ASN A 333 -25.99 1.29 -8.25
N GLY A 334 -25.59 1.21 -6.98
CA GLY A 334 -24.27 0.69 -6.57
C GLY A 334 -23.09 1.65 -6.76
N GLN A 335 -23.31 2.86 -7.30
CA GLN A 335 -22.26 3.86 -7.51
C GLN A 335 -22.45 5.06 -6.57
N ASN A 336 -21.34 5.59 -6.04
CA ASN A 336 -21.34 6.77 -5.18
C ASN A 336 -21.19 8.06 -5.99
N PHE A 337 -22.05 9.04 -5.67
CA PHE A 337 -22.09 10.36 -6.30
C PHE A 337 -21.78 11.45 -5.28
N LEU A 338 -20.96 12.42 -5.68
CA LEU A 338 -20.57 13.56 -4.87
C LEU A 338 -21.17 14.86 -5.39
N ALA A 339 -21.42 15.82 -4.49
CA ALA A 339 -21.75 17.19 -4.87
C ALA A 339 -20.51 17.87 -5.48
N LEU A 340 -20.56 18.16 -6.79
CA LEU A 340 -19.42 18.68 -7.57
C LEU A 340 -18.79 19.92 -6.91
N LYS A 341 -19.62 20.89 -6.53
CA LYS A 341 -19.17 22.17 -5.98
C LYS A 341 -18.33 22.01 -4.72
N ASP A 342 -18.64 21.04 -3.87
CA ASP A 342 -17.97 20.90 -2.58
C ASP A 342 -16.58 20.28 -2.76
N VAL A 343 -16.45 19.31 -3.68
CA VAL A 343 -15.15 18.75 -4.07
C VAL A 343 -14.29 19.83 -4.74
N LEU A 344 -14.86 20.64 -5.64
CA LEU A 344 -14.13 21.74 -6.30
C LEU A 344 -13.64 22.77 -5.27
N ASN A 345 -14.51 23.21 -4.35
CA ASN A 345 -14.11 24.12 -3.27
C ASN A 345 -12.97 23.53 -2.42
N ALA A 346 -13.03 22.23 -2.09
CA ALA A 346 -12.04 21.55 -1.25
C ALA A 346 -10.66 21.39 -1.93
N VAL A 347 -10.60 21.27 -3.27
CA VAL A 347 -9.33 21.29 -4.03
C VAL A 347 -8.90 22.70 -4.50
N GLY A 348 -9.61 23.76 -4.10
CA GLY A 348 -9.36 25.13 -4.55
C GLY A 348 -9.72 25.42 -6.02
N ALA A 349 -10.51 24.55 -6.65
CA ALA A 349 -10.99 24.70 -8.02
C ALA A 349 -12.27 25.54 -8.09
N THR A 350 -12.54 26.14 -9.25
CA THR A 350 -13.81 26.83 -9.52
C THR A 350 -14.51 26.26 -10.74
N GLY A 351 -15.84 26.30 -10.72
CA GLY A 351 -16.70 25.85 -11.82
C GLY A 351 -17.72 26.93 -12.19
N LYS A 352 -17.87 27.20 -13.48
CA LYS A 352 -18.88 28.08 -14.05
C LYS A 352 -20.06 27.26 -14.56
N TRP A 353 -21.27 27.57 -14.11
CA TRP A 353 -22.50 26.96 -14.58
C TRP A 353 -23.10 27.74 -15.77
N ASP A 354 -23.64 27.03 -16.76
CA ASP A 354 -24.44 27.58 -17.84
C ASP A 354 -25.84 26.93 -17.86
N ASN A 355 -26.87 27.75 -17.61
CA ASN A 355 -28.27 27.37 -17.62
C ASN A 355 -28.81 27.01 -19.01
N LYS A 356 -28.23 27.53 -20.10
CA LYS A 356 -28.73 27.28 -21.47
C LYS A 356 -28.41 25.86 -21.93
N THR A 357 -27.29 25.34 -21.48
CA THR A 357 -26.75 24.02 -21.85
C THR A 357 -26.83 23.00 -20.71
N SER A 358 -27.34 23.40 -19.54
CA SER A 358 -27.34 22.61 -18.30
C SER A 358 -25.98 21.97 -18.02
N SER A 359 -24.92 22.79 -18.05
CA SER A 359 -23.55 22.30 -17.95
C SER A 359 -22.66 23.10 -16.98
N ALA A 360 -21.75 22.39 -16.32
CA ALA A 360 -20.67 22.96 -15.52
C ALA A 360 -19.37 22.91 -16.31
N THR A 361 -18.71 24.06 -16.49
CA THR A 361 -17.35 24.18 -17.02
C THR A 361 -16.37 24.41 -15.88
N ILE A 362 -15.35 23.58 -15.76
CA ILE A 362 -14.35 23.57 -14.69
C ILE A 362 -12.98 23.77 -15.33
N ILE A 363 -12.12 24.57 -14.71
CA ILE A 363 -10.72 24.70 -15.11
C ILE A 363 -9.85 24.32 -13.92
N TYR A 364 -9.01 23.29 -14.08
CA TYR A 364 -8.11 22.80 -13.04
C TYR A 364 -6.86 22.15 -13.63
N GLY A 365 -5.68 22.42 -13.08
CA GLY A 365 -4.43 21.76 -13.50
C GLY A 365 -4.14 21.86 -15.02
N GLY A 366 -4.51 22.98 -15.64
CA GLY A 366 -4.42 23.18 -17.10
C GLY A 366 -5.49 22.44 -17.93
N ARG A 367 -6.35 21.64 -17.31
CA ARG A 367 -7.48 20.95 -17.97
C ARG A 367 -8.74 21.81 -17.94
N THR A 368 -9.49 21.80 -19.04
CA THR A 368 -10.86 22.34 -19.12
C THR A 368 -11.84 21.18 -19.23
N VAL A 369 -12.74 21.04 -18.26
CA VAL A 369 -13.73 19.96 -18.21
C VAL A 369 -15.14 20.53 -18.30
N VAL A 370 -15.94 20.07 -19.27
CA VAL A 370 -17.37 20.43 -19.37
C VAL A 370 -18.23 19.21 -19.08
N ILE A 371 -19.06 19.32 -18.04
CA ILE A 371 -19.97 18.27 -17.57
C ILE A 371 -21.39 18.72 -17.87
N THR A 372 -22.09 18.03 -18.77
CA THR A 372 -23.50 18.29 -19.10
C THR A 372 -24.41 17.31 -18.37
N ILE A 373 -25.47 17.82 -17.73
CA ILE A 373 -26.43 16.99 -17.00
C ILE A 373 -27.11 15.99 -17.95
N GLY A 374 -27.19 14.72 -17.52
CA GLY A 374 -27.80 13.64 -18.31
C GLY A 374 -26.96 13.13 -19.49
N ALA A 375 -25.81 13.74 -19.80
CA ALA A 375 -24.94 13.28 -20.89
C ALA A 375 -24.15 12.02 -20.50
N LYS A 376 -23.95 11.12 -21.47
CA LYS A 376 -23.10 9.91 -21.35
C LYS A 376 -21.59 10.20 -21.55
N PHE A 377 -21.23 11.47 -21.67
CA PHE A 377 -19.85 11.90 -21.86
C PHE A 377 -19.62 13.27 -21.20
N ILE A 378 -18.39 13.49 -20.75
CA ILE A 378 -17.85 14.79 -20.39
C ILE A 378 -16.92 15.26 -21.51
N LYS A 379 -16.68 16.56 -21.63
CA LYS A 379 -15.61 17.08 -22.51
C LYS A 379 -14.37 17.36 -21.69
N VAL A 380 -13.23 16.77 -22.02
CA VAL A 380 -11.92 17.06 -21.43
C VAL A 380 -11.05 17.68 -22.51
N ASN A 381 -10.63 18.92 -22.32
CA ASN A 381 -9.88 19.71 -23.31
C ASN A 381 -10.55 19.73 -24.70
N GLY A 382 -11.89 19.72 -24.73
CA GLY A 382 -12.71 19.68 -25.94
C GLY A 382 -13.02 18.28 -26.49
N ALA A 383 -12.25 17.25 -26.13
CA ALA A 383 -12.49 15.87 -26.54
C ALA A 383 -13.59 15.20 -25.68
N ASN A 384 -14.47 14.41 -26.30
CA ASN A 384 -15.49 13.65 -25.57
C ASN A 384 -14.86 12.44 -24.87
N VAL A 385 -15.14 12.29 -23.57
CA VAL A 385 -14.73 11.15 -22.73
C VAL A 385 -16.00 10.52 -22.16
N ALA A 386 -16.18 9.22 -22.39
CA ALA A 386 -17.37 8.49 -21.91
C ALA A 386 -17.40 8.42 -20.38
N ILE A 387 -18.62 8.43 -19.81
CA ILE A 387 -18.87 8.14 -18.40
C ILE A 387 -20.05 7.15 -18.29
N ASP A 388 -19.91 6.15 -17.41
CA ASP A 388 -20.89 5.04 -17.31
C ASP A 388 -22.25 5.52 -16.82
N THR A 389 -22.26 6.40 -15.80
CA THR A 389 -23.48 7.03 -15.29
C THR A 389 -23.41 8.55 -15.45
N PRO A 390 -24.39 9.19 -16.10
CA PRO A 390 -24.46 10.64 -16.21
C PRO A 390 -24.49 11.39 -14.87
N ALA A 391 -23.92 12.59 -14.86
CA ALA A 391 -24.16 13.56 -13.80
C ALA A 391 -25.64 14.00 -13.78
N PHE A 392 -26.18 14.25 -12.59
CA PHE A 392 -27.58 14.65 -12.41
C PHE A 392 -27.73 15.83 -11.43
N LEU A 393 -28.90 16.47 -11.45
CA LEU A 393 -29.27 17.48 -10.46
C LEU A 393 -29.97 16.79 -9.29
N GLN A 394 -29.39 16.91 -8.09
CA GLN A 394 -30.00 16.49 -6.84
C GLN A 394 -30.55 17.73 -6.11
N LYS A 395 -31.81 17.67 -5.71
CA LYS A 395 -32.38 18.70 -4.84
C LYS A 395 -31.87 18.53 -3.41
N VAL A 396 -31.24 19.57 -2.86
CA VAL A 396 -30.80 19.64 -1.46
C VAL A 396 -31.42 20.88 -0.83
N GLY A 397 -32.39 20.68 0.06
CA GLY A 397 -33.21 21.76 0.59
C GLY A 397 -34.02 22.46 -0.50
N LYS A 398 -33.69 23.73 -0.78
CA LYS A 398 -34.34 24.57 -1.79
C LYS A 398 -33.53 24.72 -3.09
N GLU A 399 -32.33 24.15 -3.16
CA GLU A 399 -31.40 24.33 -4.29
C GLU A 399 -31.14 23.00 -5.00
N ASP A 400 -30.94 23.06 -6.32
CA ASP A 400 -30.42 21.92 -7.10
C ASP A 400 -28.89 21.94 -7.13
N LYS A 401 -28.29 20.78 -6.88
CA LYS A 401 -26.84 20.56 -6.84
C LYS A 401 -26.43 19.58 -7.92
N THR A 402 -25.35 19.87 -8.64
CA THR A 402 -24.76 18.90 -9.57
C THR A 402 -24.09 17.78 -8.80
N TYR A 403 -24.55 16.55 -9.01
CA TYR A 403 -23.96 15.32 -8.49
C TYR A 403 -23.32 14.52 -9.63
N LEU A 404 -22.07 14.08 -9.44
CA LEU A 404 -21.30 13.28 -10.40
C LEU A 404 -20.70 12.03 -9.74
N PRO A 405 -20.49 10.94 -10.50
CA PRO A 405 -19.83 9.75 -9.96
C PRO A 405 -18.35 10.00 -9.73
N LEU A 406 -17.75 9.32 -8.74
CA LEU A 406 -16.32 9.41 -8.42
C LEU A 406 -15.41 9.27 -9.66
N ALA A 407 -15.71 8.33 -10.56
CA ALA A 407 -14.93 8.10 -11.78
C ALA A 407 -14.87 9.33 -12.72
N ALA A 408 -15.91 10.18 -12.74
CA ALA A 408 -15.92 11.38 -13.57
C ALA A 408 -14.99 12.49 -13.02
N LEU A 409 -14.70 12.49 -11.71
CA LEU A 409 -13.67 13.36 -11.12
C LEU A 409 -12.27 12.91 -11.57
N ALA A 410 -12.00 11.60 -11.50
CA ALA A 410 -10.71 11.04 -11.91
C ALA A 410 -10.43 11.26 -13.40
N THR A 411 -11.29 10.74 -14.29
CA THR A 411 -11.07 10.80 -15.74
C THR A 411 -11.19 12.22 -16.28
N GLY A 412 -12.02 13.07 -15.67
CA GLY A 412 -12.20 14.46 -16.06
C GLY A 412 -11.06 15.36 -15.57
N LEU A 413 -11.01 15.59 -14.26
CA LEU A 413 -10.14 16.60 -13.64
C LEU A 413 -8.71 16.08 -13.43
N GLY A 414 -8.48 14.77 -13.55
CA GLY A 414 -7.15 14.16 -13.38
C GLY A 414 -6.80 13.82 -11.94
N PHE A 415 -7.76 13.88 -11.03
CA PHE A 415 -7.56 13.51 -9.62
C PHE A 415 -7.28 12.01 -9.51
N ASP A 416 -6.43 11.64 -8.57
CA ASP A 416 -6.35 10.29 -8.05
C ASP A 416 -7.56 10.06 -7.12
N VAL A 417 -8.39 9.06 -7.42
CA VAL A 417 -9.65 8.80 -6.70
C VAL A 417 -9.73 7.34 -6.28
N ASN A 418 -9.46 7.10 -5.01
CA ASN A 418 -9.44 5.77 -4.41
C ASN A 418 -10.64 5.58 -3.47
N TYR A 419 -11.15 4.35 -3.39
CA TYR A 419 -12.24 4.02 -2.46
C TYR A 419 -11.85 2.81 -1.61
N SER A 420 -11.76 3.02 -0.30
CA SER A 420 -11.70 1.92 0.65
C SER A 420 -13.11 1.48 1.02
N SER A 421 -13.44 0.23 0.70
CA SER A 421 -14.65 -0.44 1.21
C SER A 421 -14.57 -0.71 2.70
N GLN A 422 -13.36 -0.92 3.24
CA GLN A 422 -13.11 -1.23 4.64
C GLN A 422 -13.32 -0.01 5.53
N LEU A 423 -12.82 1.16 5.11
CA LEU A 423 -13.06 2.43 5.77
C LEU A 423 -14.37 3.11 5.34
N ARG A 424 -15.11 2.54 4.38
CA ARG A 424 -16.25 3.18 3.69
C ARG A 424 -15.96 4.65 3.34
N THR A 425 -14.79 4.89 2.75
CA THR A 425 -14.23 6.23 2.54
C THR A 425 -13.70 6.39 1.12
N ALA A 426 -14.07 7.49 0.45
CA ALA A 426 -13.48 7.91 -0.81
C ALA A 426 -12.38 8.95 -0.58
N PHE A 427 -11.19 8.70 -1.12
CA PHE A 427 -10.03 9.60 -1.09
C PHE A 427 -9.88 10.26 -2.46
N ILE A 428 -9.71 11.58 -2.49
CA ILE A 428 -9.59 12.40 -3.70
C ILE A 428 -8.35 13.28 -3.56
N ASN A 429 -7.31 12.96 -4.31
CA ASN A 429 -6.04 13.67 -4.30
C ASN A 429 -5.80 14.36 -5.65
N PRO A 430 -5.61 15.69 -5.68
CA PRO A 430 -5.60 16.48 -6.91
C PRO A 430 -4.49 16.13 -7.90
#